data_AF-A0A842KMS8-F1
#
_entry.id   AF-A0A842KMS8-F1
#
_cell.length_a   1.000
_cell.length_b   1.000
_cell.length_c   1.000
_cell.angle_alpha   90.00
_cell.angle_beta   90.00
_cell.angle_gamma   90.00
#
_symmetry.space_group_name_H-M   'P 1'
#
loop_
_entity.id
_entity.type
_entity.pdbx_description
1 polymer ?
#
loop_
_entity_poly.entity_id
_entity_poly.type
_entity_poly.pdbx_seq_one_letter_code
_entity_poly.pdbx_strand_id
1 'polypeptide(L)'
;GQVVSELSISSEDEHLLQFFEDFTGSFPENIVAGIHHMQGILMLSYAKSGEICPDNCAGPEKFCPTFKRYKPETITNYVKYLFPYIKGWVFESYQIEPGIGAIKGVDVKDNLLQISEYIHSLKICDDKITNMDIKKQIFFIATTCNCHGVVNLLRIDFSKW
;
A
#
# COMPACT_ATOMS: atom_id res chain seq x y z
N GLY A 1 -14.04 -18.04 10.67
CA GLY A 1 -13.74 -16.59 10.81
C GLY A 1 -13.29 -16.04 9.48
N GLN A 2 -12.98 -14.74 9.37
CA GLN A 2 -12.46 -14.18 8.11
C GLN A 2 -11.05 -14.71 7.82
N VAL A 3 -10.82 -15.10 6.57
CA VAL A 3 -9.57 -15.64 6.02
C VAL A 3 -8.51 -14.56 5.83
N VAL A 4 -8.94 -13.35 5.48
CA VAL A 4 -8.11 -12.14 5.40
C VAL A 4 -8.66 -11.12 6.38
N SER A 5 -7.79 -10.47 7.13
CA SER A 5 -8.15 -9.36 8.01
C SER A 5 -7.17 -8.20 7.84
N GLU A 6 -7.59 -7.01 8.25
CA GLU A 6 -6.67 -5.90 8.48
C GLU A 6 -5.57 -6.32 9.46
N LEU A 7 -4.34 -5.87 9.23
CA LEU A 7 -3.27 -6.07 10.18
C LEU A 7 -3.49 -5.11 11.36
N SER A 8 -3.96 -5.63 12.48
CA SER A 8 -4.03 -4.87 13.72
C SER A 8 -2.74 -5.03 14.51
N ILE A 9 -1.98 -3.94 14.65
CA ILE A 9 -0.72 -3.92 15.39
C ILE A 9 -1.01 -3.37 16.78
N SER A 10 -1.01 -4.27 17.77
CA SER A 10 -1.08 -3.87 19.18
C SER A 10 0.22 -3.19 19.60
N SER A 11 0.14 -2.23 20.53
CA SER A 11 1.32 -1.62 21.15
C SER A 11 2.18 -2.61 21.93
N GLU A 12 1.66 -3.81 22.21
CA GLU A 12 2.34 -4.87 22.96
C GLU A 12 3.09 -5.86 22.05
N ASP A 13 2.88 -5.80 20.72
CA ASP A 13 3.57 -6.67 19.76
C ASP A 13 4.80 -5.95 19.19
N GLU A 14 5.91 -6.00 19.94
CA GLU A 14 7.18 -5.34 19.59
C GLU A 14 7.70 -5.75 18.21
N HIS A 15 7.47 -7.01 17.79
CA HIS A 15 7.91 -7.50 16.50
C HIS A 15 7.12 -6.91 15.33
N LEU A 16 5.80 -6.82 15.46
CA LEU A 16 4.96 -6.18 14.43
C LEU A 16 5.13 -4.66 14.41
N LEU A 17 5.36 -4.04 15.57
CA LEU A 17 5.72 -2.62 15.64
C LEU A 17 7.01 -2.33 14.90
N GLN A 18 8.09 -3.06 15.21
CA GLN A 18 9.38 -2.86 14.53
C GLN A 18 9.25 -3.11 13.02
N PHE A 19 8.51 -4.16 12.62
CA PHE A 19 8.22 -4.41 11.21
C PHE A 19 7.51 -3.21 10.54
N PHE A 20 6.55 -2.60 11.23
CA PHE A 20 5.81 -1.46 10.70
C PHE A 20 6.65 -0.18 10.67
N GLU A 21 7.53 0.02 11.66
CA GLU A 21 8.52 1.10 11.65
C GLU A 21 9.50 0.96 10.48
N ASP A 22 10.05 -0.24 10.24
CA ASP A 22 10.92 -0.52 9.09
C ASP A 22 10.19 -0.29 7.77
N PHE A 23 8.93 -0.73 7.70
CA PHE A 23 8.05 -0.54 6.54
C PHE A 23 7.79 0.94 6.25
N THR A 24 7.43 1.72 7.27
CA THR A 24 7.15 3.16 7.11
C THR A 24 8.42 3.96 6.88
N GLY A 25 9.55 3.57 7.49
CA GLY A 25 10.87 4.17 7.28
C GLY A 25 11.45 3.95 5.88
N SER A 26 10.86 3.06 5.10
CA SER A 26 11.21 2.87 3.67
C SER A 26 10.72 4.03 2.78
N PHE A 27 9.89 4.93 3.30
CA PHE A 27 9.37 6.09 2.59
C PHE A 27 10.06 7.38 3.04
N PRO A 28 10.30 8.34 2.12
CA PRO A 28 10.75 9.66 2.52
C PRO A 28 9.77 10.35 3.49
N GLU A 29 10.28 10.90 4.59
CA GLU A 29 9.46 11.55 5.63
C GLU A 29 8.53 12.64 5.04
N ASN A 30 8.99 13.35 4.01
CA ASN A 30 8.25 14.45 3.39
C ASN A 30 7.05 14.02 2.54
N ILE A 31 6.82 12.72 2.37
CA ILE A 31 5.62 12.18 1.73
C ILE A 31 4.73 11.36 2.67
N VAL A 32 5.14 11.14 3.92
CA VAL A 32 4.33 10.45 4.91
C VAL A 32 3.29 11.42 5.47
N ALA A 33 2.01 11.17 5.18
CA ALA A 33 0.91 12.05 5.54
C ALA A 33 0.15 11.59 6.79
N GLY A 34 0.16 10.28 7.05
CA GLY A 34 -0.53 9.69 8.19
C GLY A 34 -0.07 8.25 8.42
N ILE A 35 0.15 7.92 9.69
CA ILE A 35 0.53 6.57 10.13
C ILE A 35 -0.53 6.09 11.11
N HIS A 36 -1.17 4.97 10.79
CA HIS A 36 -2.27 4.38 11.55
C HIS A 36 -1.95 2.91 11.86
N HIS A 37 -1.01 2.69 12.78
CA HIS A 37 -0.48 1.35 13.10
C HIS A 37 -1.56 0.38 13.59
N MET A 38 -2.53 0.84 14.38
CA MET A 38 -3.63 -0.03 14.87
C MET A 38 -4.49 -0.62 13.75
N GLN A 39 -4.52 0.03 12.59
CA GLN A 39 -5.25 -0.38 11.40
C GLN A 39 -4.32 -0.93 10.29
N GLY A 40 -3.00 -0.88 10.48
CA GLY A 40 -2.03 -1.24 9.44
C GLY A 40 -2.10 -0.32 8.21
N ILE A 41 -2.49 0.95 8.38
CA ILE A 41 -2.68 1.90 7.27
C ILE A 41 -1.56 2.94 7.26
N LEU A 42 -1.00 3.17 6.08
CA LEU A 42 -0.08 4.25 5.78
C LEU A 42 -0.67 5.14 4.68
N MET A 43 -0.75 6.44 4.97
CA MET A 43 -1.18 7.47 4.01
C MET A 43 0.03 8.24 3.52
N LEU A 44 0.13 8.39 2.19
CA LEU A 44 1.20 9.07 1.51
C LEU A 44 0.64 10.26 0.73
N SER A 45 1.31 11.42 0.83
CA SER A 45 0.87 12.65 0.17
C SER A 45 2.04 13.60 -0.07
N TYR A 46 2.08 14.16 -1.27
CA TYR A 46 2.91 15.34 -1.53
C TYR A 46 2.30 16.64 -1.00
N ALA A 47 1.00 16.69 -0.72
CA ALA A 47 0.36 17.79 -0.02
C ALA A 47 0.62 17.66 1.49
N LYS A 48 1.16 18.72 2.09
CA LYS A 48 1.44 18.79 3.53
C LYS A 48 0.14 18.99 4.32
N SER A 49 0.22 18.79 5.63
CA SER A 49 -0.89 19.09 6.54
C SER A 49 -1.42 20.52 6.33
N GLY A 50 -2.72 20.64 6.09
CA GLY A 50 -3.40 21.90 5.79
C GLY A 50 -3.35 22.37 4.32
N GLU A 51 -2.54 21.73 3.46
CA GLU A 51 -2.54 22.01 2.01
C GLU A 51 -3.71 21.28 1.34
N ILE A 52 -4.59 22.02 0.66
CA ILE A 52 -5.73 21.46 -0.07
C ILE A 52 -5.46 21.61 -1.58
N CYS A 53 -5.51 20.50 -2.31
CA CYS A 53 -5.43 20.53 -3.77
C CYS A 53 -6.69 21.14 -4.37
N PRO A 54 -6.60 21.84 -5.51
CA PRO A 54 -7.79 22.27 -6.23
C PRO A 54 -8.57 21.05 -6.75
N ASP A 55 -9.90 21.18 -6.87
CA ASP A 55 -10.78 20.11 -7.35
C ASP A 55 -10.37 19.57 -8.72
N ASN A 56 -9.89 20.46 -9.60
CA ASN A 56 -9.42 20.14 -10.95
C ASN A 56 -7.90 19.93 -11.00
N CYS A 57 -7.30 19.29 -9.99
CA CYS A 57 -5.86 19.03 -9.99
C CYS A 57 -5.48 18.06 -11.12
N ALA A 58 -4.46 18.41 -11.91
CA ALA A 58 -3.95 17.57 -13.00
C ALA A 58 -2.98 16.46 -12.53
N GLY A 59 -2.49 16.51 -11.28
CA GLY A 59 -1.58 15.50 -10.73
C GLY A 59 -0.30 15.20 -11.55
N PRO A 60 0.43 16.20 -12.09
CA PRO A 60 1.60 15.96 -12.94
C PRO A 60 2.72 15.24 -12.19
N GLU A 61 3.47 14.34 -12.83
CA GLU A 61 4.46 13.47 -12.16
C GLU A 61 5.58 14.22 -11.42
N LYS A 62 6.23 15.19 -12.06
CA LYS A 62 7.53 15.73 -11.61
C LYS A 62 7.45 17.01 -10.78
N PHE A 63 6.43 17.84 -10.98
CA PHE A 63 6.35 19.15 -10.35
C PHE A 63 4.90 19.56 -10.10
N CYS A 64 4.57 19.91 -8.85
CA CYS A 64 3.26 20.41 -8.47
C CYS A 64 3.17 21.93 -8.72
N PRO A 65 2.34 22.41 -9.66
CA PRO A 65 2.20 23.84 -9.95
C PRO A 65 1.49 24.60 -8.82
N THR A 66 0.57 23.93 -8.11
CA THR A 66 -0.20 24.52 -7.00
C THR A 66 0.71 24.91 -5.83
N PHE A 67 1.56 23.99 -5.39
CA PHE A 67 2.44 24.18 -4.24
C PHE A 67 3.89 24.51 -4.62
N LYS A 68 4.16 24.68 -5.92
CA LYS A 68 5.48 24.99 -6.50
C LYS A 68 6.59 24.09 -5.99
N ARG A 69 6.35 22.76 -6.03
CA ARG A 69 7.21 21.75 -5.40
C ARG A 69 7.62 20.66 -6.39
N TYR A 70 8.89 20.30 -6.39
CA TYR A 70 9.38 19.12 -7.11
C TYR A 70 8.97 17.84 -6.40
N LYS A 71 8.60 16.84 -7.21
CA LYS A 71 8.28 15.49 -6.78
C LYS A 71 9.37 14.57 -7.36
N PRO A 72 10.35 14.16 -6.54
CA PRO A 72 11.46 13.35 -7.02
C PRO A 72 11.02 12.04 -7.68
N GLU A 73 9.86 11.52 -7.28
CA GLU A 73 9.30 10.27 -7.74
C GLU A 73 7.77 10.28 -7.54
N THR A 74 7.03 9.42 -8.23
CA THR A 74 5.59 9.26 -7.99
C THR A 74 5.34 8.44 -6.72
N ILE A 75 4.22 8.70 -6.02
CA ILE A 75 3.84 7.86 -4.86
C ILE A 75 3.69 6.39 -5.29
N THR A 76 3.14 6.14 -6.48
CA THR A 76 3.06 4.80 -7.07
C THR A 76 4.42 4.11 -7.12
N ASN A 77 5.47 4.77 -7.60
CA ASN A 77 6.79 4.14 -7.72
C ASN A 77 7.44 3.90 -6.35
N TYR A 78 7.28 4.83 -5.38
CA TYR A 78 7.71 4.56 -4.00
C TYR A 78 7.09 3.29 -3.43
N VAL A 79 5.78 3.09 -3.65
CA VAL A 79 5.10 1.89 -3.17
C VAL A 79 5.55 0.63 -3.93
N LYS A 80 5.81 0.73 -5.25
CA LYS A 80 6.35 -0.40 -6.03
C LYS A 80 7.76 -0.82 -5.57
N TYR A 81 8.55 0.09 -4.99
CA TYR A 81 9.85 -0.26 -4.38
C TYR A 81 9.72 -1.18 -3.16
N LEU A 82 8.52 -1.38 -2.62
CA LEU A 82 8.27 -2.35 -1.55
C LEU A 82 8.24 -3.81 -2.02
N PHE A 83 8.03 -4.08 -3.32
CA PHE A 83 7.86 -5.45 -3.84
C PHE A 83 8.99 -6.43 -3.48
N PRO A 84 10.27 -6.04 -3.39
CA PRO A 84 11.34 -6.94 -2.94
C PRO A 84 11.24 -7.34 -1.47
N TYR A 85 10.53 -6.57 -0.64
CA TYR A 85 10.53 -6.70 0.82
C TYR A 85 9.24 -7.31 1.36
N ILE A 86 8.10 -7.00 0.73
CA ILE A 86 6.79 -7.48 1.13
C ILE A 86 5.94 -7.76 -0.10
N LYS A 87 5.21 -8.88 -0.07
CA LYS A 87 4.23 -9.19 -1.12
C LYS A 87 3.14 -8.13 -1.12
N GLY A 88 2.78 -7.63 -2.29
CA GLY A 88 1.65 -6.73 -2.39
C GLY A 88 1.26 -6.39 -3.81
N TRP A 89 0.22 -5.57 -3.91
CA TRP A 89 -0.39 -5.16 -5.17
C TRP A 89 -0.70 -3.67 -5.15
N VAL A 90 -0.38 -3.00 -6.26
CA VAL A 90 -0.59 -1.57 -6.42
C VAL A 90 -1.64 -1.34 -7.49
N PHE A 91 -2.74 -0.72 -7.09
CA PHE A 91 -3.79 -0.20 -7.96
C PHE A 91 -3.45 1.26 -8.28
N GLU A 92 -2.81 1.47 -9.43
CA GLU A 92 -2.41 2.78 -9.92
C GLU A 92 -3.61 3.49 -10.58
N SER A 93 -4.00 4.63 -10.00
CA SER A 93 -5.00 5.53 -10.54
C SER A 93 -4.34 6.53 -11.47
N TYR A 94 -4.71 6.49 -12.74
CA TYR A 94 -4.29 7.38 -13.79
C TYR A 94 -5.26 8.55 -13.93
N GLN A 95 -4.72 9.75 -14.08
CA GLN A 95 -5.54 10.92 -14.34
C GLN A 95 -6.07 10.87 -15.78
N ILE A 96 -7.40 10.86 -15.93
CA ILE A 96 -8.05 10.93 -17.26
C ILE A 96 -8.48 12.35 -17.60
N GLU A 97 -8.88 13.12 -16.58
CA GLU A 97 -9.15 14.55 -16.64
C GLU A 97 -8.74 15.19 -15.31
N PRO A 98 -8.49 16.51 -15.24
CA PRO A 98 -8.16 17.15 -13.97
C PRO A 98 -9.28 16.94 -12.93
N GLY A 99 -8.93 16.42 -11.76
CA GLY A 99 -9.89 15.98 -10.73
C GLY A 99 -10.48 14.57 -10.90
N ILE A 100 -10.28 13.90 -12.04
CA ILE A 100 -10.88 12.59 -12.34
C ILE A 100 -9.78 11.55 -12.59
N GLY A 101 -9.71 10.56 -11.70
CA GLY A 101 -8.81 9.42 -11.80
C GLY A 101 -9.55 8.13 -12.16
N ALA A 102 -8.85 7.22 -12.85
CA ALA A 102 -9.35 5.88 -13.17
C ALA A 102 -8.21 4.86 -13.16
N ILE A 103 -8.52 3.61 -12.83
CA ILE A 103 -7.58 2.49 -12.95
C ILE A 103 -7.89 1.78 -14.27
N LYS A 104 -6.88 1.38 -15.03
CA LYS A 104 -7.11 0.63 -16.27
C LYS A 104 -7.70 -0.74 -15.93
N GLY A 105 -8.70 -1.16 -16.69
CA GLY A 105 -9.34 -2.47 -16.49
C GLY A 105 -8.35 -3.65 -16.60
N VAL A 106 -7.33 -3.53 -17.45
CA VAL A 106 -6.27 -4.54 -17.57
C VAL A 106 -5.44 -4.64 -16.28
N ASP A 107 -5.06 -3.52 -15.68
CA ASP A 107 -4.28 -3.50 -14.42
C ASP A 107 -5.09 -4.08 -13.26
N VAL A 108 -6.40 -3.76 -13.19
CA VAL A 108 -7.31 -4.37 -12.21
C VAL A 108 -7.35 -5.88 -12.38
N LYS A 109 -7.56 -6.36 -13.62
CA LYS A 109 -7.62 -7.79 -13.93
C LYS A 109 -6.33 -8.49 -13.54
N ASP A 110 -5.18 -7.95 -13.92
CA ASP A 110 -3.88 -8.56 -13.68
C ASP A 110 -3.56 -8.61 -12.18
N ASN A 111 -3.87 -7.55 -11.42
CA ASN A 111 -3.75 -7.58 -9.96
C ASN A 111 -4.63 -8.66 -9.33
N LEU A 112 -5.89 -8.76 -9.75
CA LEU A 112 -6.82 -9.76 -9.21
C LEU A 112 -6.39 -11.20 -9.54
N LEU A 113 -5.88 -11.44 -10.75
CA LEU A 113 -5.33 -12.75 -11.13
C LEU A 113 -4.11 -13.10 -10.27
N GLN A 114 -3.16 -12.19 -10.11
CA GLN A 114 -1.98 -12.41 -9.27
C GLN A 114 -2.34 -12.64 -7.80
N ILE A 115 -3.36 -11.94 -7.26
CA ILE A 115 -3.89 -12.18 -5.91
C ILE A 115 -4.46 -13.59 -5.82
N SER A 116 -5.28 -13.99 -6.80
CA SER A 116 -5.88 -15.33 -6.85
C SER A 116 -4.81 -16.42 -6.90
N GLU A 117 -3.82 -16.30 -7.79
CA GLU A 117 -2.69 -17.23 -7.91
C GLU A 117 -1.88 -17.33 -6.61
N TYR A 118 -1.61 -16.20 -5.96
CA TYR A 118 -0.92 -16.19 -4.68
C TYR A 118 -1.71 -16.96 -3.61
N ILE A 119 -3.01 -16.65 -3.45
CA ILE A 119 -3.87 -17.36 -2.50
C ILE A 119 -3.91 -18.86 -2.81
N HIS A 120 -4.01 -19.25 -4.09
CA HIS A 120 -3.99 -20.66 -4.50
C HIS A 120 -2.67 -21.35 -4.17
N SER A 121 -1.53 -20.70 -4.41
CA SER A 121 -0.21 -21.25 -4.09
C SER A 121 -0.03 -21.49 -2.59
N LEU A 122 -0.65 -20.66 -1.75
CA LEU A 122 -0.65 -20.86 -0.31
C LEU A 122 -1.46 -22.10 0.11
N LYS A 123 -2.62 -22.35 -0.51
CA LYS A 123 -3.43 -23.57 -0.25
C LYS A 123 -2.69 -24.86 -0.55
N ILE A 124 -1.85 -24.86 -1.59
CA ILE A 124 -1.09 -26.06 -1.98
C ILE A 124 -0.02 -26.39 -0.93
N CYS A 125 0.39 -25.41 -0.12
CA CYS A 125 1.42 -25.56 0.89
C CYS A 125 0.89 -25.96 2.29
N ASP A 126 -0.42 -26.11 2.47
CA ASP A 126 -1.12 -26.21 3.76
C ASP A 126 -0.60 -27.31 4.70
N ASP A 127 -0.14 -28.44 4.15
CA ASP A 127 0.40 -29.56 4.92
C ASP A 127 1.72 -29.23 5.67
N LYS A 128 2.29 -28.02 5.50
CA LYS A 128 3.56 -27.58 6.11
C LYS A 128 3.49 -26.25 6.88
N ILE A 129 2.31 -25.65 7.07
CA ILE A 129 2.13 -24.24 7.50
C ILE A 129 2.24 -24.02 9.03
N THR A 130 2.52 -25.05 9.83
CA THR A 130 2.52 -24.92 11.31
C THR A 130 3.65 -24.07 11.91
N ASN A 131 4.61 -23.58 11.11
CA ASN A 131 5.74 -22.74 11.59
C ASN A 131 6.15 -21.62 10.60
N MET A 132 5.20 -21.00 9.89
CA MET A 132 5.53 -19.87 9.01
C MET A 132 5.82 -18.58 9.80
N ASP A 133 6.91 -17.91 9.40
CA ASP A 133 7.22 -16.53 9.77
C ASP A 133 5.99 -15.64 9.55
N ILE A 134 5.59 -14.88 10.58
CA ILE A 134 4.44 -13.98 10.56
C ILE A 134 4.52 -12.98 9.40
N LYS A 135 5.73 -12.59 8.98
CA LYS A 135 5.95 -11.70 7.83
C LYS A 135 5.44 -12.30 6.52
N LYS A 136 5.42 -13.63 6.38
CA LYS A 136 4.87 -14.32 5.20
C LYS A 136 3.34 -14.36 5.17
N GLN A 137 2.69 -14.07 6.30
CA GLN A 137 1.24 -13.91 6.38
C GLN A 137 0.79 -12.49 6.06
N ILE A 138 1.73 -11.54 6.02
CA ILE A 138 1.46 -10.12 5.81
C ILE A 138 1.70 -9.76 4.34
N PHE A 139 0.78 -9.00 3.78
CA PHE A 139 0.89 -8.44 2.45
C PHE A 139 0.29 -7.04 2.42
N PHE A 140 0.56 -6.26 1.37
CA PHE A 140 -0.05 -4.95 1.20
C PHE A 140 -0.97 -4.87 -0.02
N ILE A 141 -2.03 -4.07 0.10
CA ILE A 141 -2.80 -3.56 -1.03
C ILE A 141 -2.74 -2.03 -0.98
N ALA A 142 -2.33 -1.43 -2.09
CA ALA A 142 -2.21 0.01 -2.19
C ALA A 142 -3.06 0.57 -3.34
N THR A 143 -3.66 1.73 -3.12
CA THR A 143 -4.24 2.56 -4.17
C THR A 143 -3.42 3.84 -4.24
N THR A 144 -2.87 4.17 -5.41
CA THR A 144 -1.90 5.26 -5.55
C THR A 144 -2.15 6.09 -6.80
N CYS A 145 -1.64 7.31 -6.82
CA CYS A 145 -1.47 8.12 -8.01
C CYS A 145 -0.10 8.83 -7.95
N ASN A 146 0.14 9.77 -8.86
CA ASN A 146 1.37 10.57 -8.87
C ASN A 146 1.61 11.39 -7.59
N CYS A 147 0.56 11.70 -6.82
CA CYS A 147 0.61 12.66 -5.71
C CYS A 147 0.23 12.07 -4.35
N HIS A 148 -0.62 11.04 -4.33
CA HIS A 148 -1.22 10.49 -3.12
C HIS A 148 -1.21 8.96 -3.16
N GLY A 149 -1.29 8.33 -1.98
CA GLY A 149 -1.48 6.90 -1.88
C GLY A 149 -1.99 6.48 -0.52
N VAL A 150 -2.71 5.37 -0.50
CA VAL A 150 -3.08 4.68 0.74
C VAL A 150 -2.57 3.26 0.61
N VAL A 151 -1.78 2.81 1.59
CA VAL A 151 -1.26 1.46 1.67
C VAL A 151 -1.87 0.78 2.89
N ASN A 152 -2.52 -0.35 2.67
CA ASN A 152 -3.14 -1.16 3.71
C ASN A 152 -2.33 -2.44 3.88
N LEU A 153 -1.89 -2.72 5.09
CA LEU A 153 -1.32 -4.01 5.47
C LEU A 153 -2.44 -4.95 5.90
N LEU A 154 -2.41 -6.14 5.33
CA LEU A 154 -3.40 -7.18 5.54
C LEU A 154 -2.70 -8.45 5.98
N ARG A 155 -3.41 -9.29 6.73
CA ARG A 155 -2.94 -10.59 7.20
C ARG A 155 -3.83 -11.70 6.68
N ILE A 156 -3.22 -12.80 6.24
CA ILE A 156 -3.90 -14.07 5.98
C ILE A 156 -3.83 -14.93 7.24
N ASP A 157 -4.99 -15.39 7.72
CA ASP A 157 -5.09 -16.31 8.84
C ASP A 157 -5.31 -17.74 8.34
N PHE A 158 -4.22 -18.50 8.24
CA PHE A 158 -4.25 -19.90 7.78
C PHE A 158 -4.96 -20.85 8.77
N SER A 159 -5.14 -20.47 10.03
CA SER A 159 -5.90 -21.31 10.98
C SER A 159 -7.41 -21.31 10.72
N LYS A 160 -7.88 -20.33 9.94
CA LYS A 160 -9.29 -20.17 9.56
C LYS A 160 -9.57 -20.61 8.13
N TRP A 161 -8.56 -21.15 7.45
CA TRP A 161 -8.68 -21.79 6.16
C TRP A 161 -9.22 -23.21 6.29
#